data_AF-A0A1Z5IQH4-F1
#
_entry.id   AF-A0A1Z5IQH4-F1
#
_cell.length_a   1.000
_cell.length_b   1.000
_cell.length_c   1.000
_cell.angle_alpha   90.00
_cell.angle_beta   90.00
_cell.angle_gamma   90.00
#
_symmetry.space_group_name_H-M   'P 1'
#
loop_
_entity.id
_entity.type
_entity.pdbx_description
1 polymer ?
#
loop_
_entity_poly.entity_id
_entity_poly.type
_entity_poly.pdbx_seq_one_letter_code
_entity_poly.pdbx_strand_id
1 'polypeptide(L)'
;MQSSLKKSLYLGLAAVSFAAVAGTSVNASAKSYAKLSAPSTVLTTAANTRNVNLTGTNAIYSKPGTVKGAKVVATTTTAKRLAASKNGSDNFRAYRVVTTDRGSVYYKVVSYDKQYRGYVYGGKSTSAFAGGLVSYATTKDATAPKASDSYSLNVDTSATANTLFYKEPAYTNYKVGRALVNGAVLAKTDAYKGATFTFNKAVTTSREGDTWYQIASTKLSNGTTTKDLDGAWIKSTNVKNNNALNPDTEVAVTVKNVADGSEVASFNFATGAAKDADATTKLQDSTGAFTTDFGKAVTDALNGKGYTVKGTDAVNKLAGVKNGGSVTLYAVKNGQASQTVKAFGTYPGSVETKALSVEPSSTATVTNEAAAEGKILPVEKTALFTGTEGTSFSADQALAYLNGNSSLKQLKSPTWSENGTTYQYVLTPKSASAGTFTNGGSFEAQYTATKVTVANPATPSNPSNVFDPFA
;
A
#
# COMPACT_ATOMS: atom_id res chain seq x y z
N MET A 1 11.76 4.90 66.45
CA MET A 1 13.06 4.92 67.16
C MET A 1 14.00 4.04 66.35
N GLN A 2 15.20 4.42 65.91
CA GLN A 2 16.13 5.42 66.41
C GLN A 2 16.74 6.26 65.26
N SER A 3 17.11 7.48 65.62
CA SER A 3 17.85 8.43 64.79
C SER A 3 19.35 8.14 64.82
N SER A 4 20.09 8.56 63.80
CA SER A 4 21.41 9.17 64.04
C SER A 4 21.75 10.21 62.97
N LEU A 5 21.30 11.44 63.21
CA LEU A 5 21.97 12.65 62.76
C LEU A 5 23.09 12.96 63.77
N LYS A 6 24.35 13.10 63.33
CA LYS A 6 25.32 13.97 64.02
C LYS A 6 26.22 14.70 63.03
N LYS A 7 26.08 16.03 63.09
CA LYS A 7 26.95 17.06 62.53
C LYS A 7 28.32 17.01 63.24
N SER A 8 29.39 17.33 62.53
CA SER A 8 30.60 17.89 63.15
C SER A 8 31.01 19.15 62.37
N LEU A 9 30.72 20.27 63.02
CA LEU A 9 31.13 21.62 62.70
C LEU A 9 32.54 21.80 63.29
N TYR A 10 33.56 21.92 62.44
CA TYR A 10 34.89 22.33 62.89
C TYR A 10 34.99 23.85 62.79
N LEU A 11 34.74 24.51 63.92
CA LEU A 11 35.16 25.87 64.23
C LEU A 11 36.61 25.82 64.70
N GLY A 12 37.55 26.20 63.83
CA GLY A 12 38.94 26.45 64.18
C GLY A 12 39.18 27.95 64.26
N LEU A 13 39.14 28.49 65.48
CA LEU A 13 39.52 29.86 65.81
C LEU A 13 41.06 29.91 65.86
N ALA A 14 41.71 30.63 64.94
CA ALA A 14 43.15 30.90 65.00
C ALA A 14 43.40 32.40 64.83
N ALA A 15 44.19 32.92 65.76
CA ALA A 15 44.40 34.33 66.04
C ALA A 15 45.22 35.08 64.99
N VAL A 16 45.02 36.39 65.01
CA VAL A 16 45.61 37.44 64.19
C VAL A 16 47.13 37.46 64.26
N SER A 17 47.78 37.45 63.10
CA SER A 17 49.16 37.93 62.93
C SER A 17 49.18 38.92 61.76
N PHE A 18 49.37 40.20 62.06
CA PHE A 18 49.62 41.24 61.06
C PHE A 18 51.02 41.06 60.49
N ALA A 19 51.11 40.60 59.24
CA ALA A 19 52.31 40.73 58.41
C ALA A 19 51.88 41.34 57.08
N ALA A 20 52.44 42.50 56.75
CA ALA A 20 52.20 43.19 55.50
C ALA A 20 52.74 42.33 54.34
N VAL A 21 51.84 41.76 53.55
CA VAL A 21 52.16 41.12 52.27
C VAL A 21 51.58 42.01 51.18
N ALA A 22 52.47 42.48 50.29
CA ALA A 22 52.13 43.24 49.10
C ALA A 22 50.97 42.56 48.35
N GLY A 23 49.91 43.32 48.08
CA GLY A 23 48.71 42.82 47.43
C GLY A 23 49.01 42.32 46.02
N THR A 24 49.07 41.00 45.85
CA THR A 24 48.75 40.40 44.57
C THR A 24 47.24 40.52 44.40
N SER A 25 46.79 41.48 43.59
CA SER A 25 45.41 41.57 43.15
C SER A 25 44.99 40.21 42.58
N VAL A 26 44.15 39.47 43.30
CA VAL A 26 43.46 38.32 42.74
C VAL A 26 42.54 38.91 41.68
N ASN A 27 42.94 38.86 40.41
CA ASN A 27 42.07 39.23 39.31
C ASN A 27 40.87 38.28 39.36
N ALA A 28 39.77 38.73 39.97
CA ALA A 28 38.47 38.10 39.86
C ALA A 28 38.05 38.24 38.40
N SER A 29 38.46 37.30 37.55
CA SER A 29 38.02 37.24 36.16
C SER A 29 36.51 37.08 36.16
N ALA A 30 35.82 38.16 35.81
CA ALA A 30 34.36 38.14 35.67
C ALA A 30 33.99 37.06 34.65
N LYS A 31 33.05 36.18 35.04
CA LYS A 31 32.56 35.10 34.16
C LYS A 31 32.03 35.71 32.86
N SER A 32 32.76 35.48 31.76
CA SER A 32 32.38 36.00 30.44
C SER A 32 31.34 35.08 29.80
N TYR A 33 30.19 35.65 29.45
CA TYR A 33 29.10 34.93 28.80
C TYR A 33 29.11 35.15 27.29
N ALA A 34 28.68 34.15 26.53
CA ALA A 34 28.42 34.31 25.11
C ALA A 34 27.18 35.19 24.88
N LYS A 35 27.16 35.90 23.76
CA LYS A 35 25.97 36.62 23.25
C LYS A 35 25.38 35.85 22.08
N LEU A 36 24.12 36.12 21.74
CA LEU A 36 23.54 35.60 20.50
C LEU A 36 24.11 36.41 19.34
N SER A 37 24.58 35.74 18.28
CA SER A 37 25.04 36.45 17.07
C SER A 37 23.87 36.96 16.24
N ALA A 38 22.70 36.32 16.36
CA ALA A 38 21.45 36.70 15.73
C ALA A 38 20.24 36.15 16.53
N PRO A 39 19.02 36.65 16.27
CA PRO A 39 17.80 36.03 16.78
C PRO A 39 17.66 34.56 16.35
N SER A 40 16.99 33.74 17.17
CA SER A 40 16.73 32.34 16.80
C SER A 40 15.82 32.24 15.58
N THR A 41 16.21 31.46 14.58
CA THR A 41 15.46 31.25 13.33
C THR A 41 14.65 29.95 13.38
N VAL A 42 13.54 29.89 12.65
CA VAL A 42 12.70 28.70 12.53
C VAL A 42 13.28 27.76 11.48
N LEU A 43 13.32 26.46 11.78
CA LEU A 43 13.73 25.46 10.79
C LEU A 43 12.62 25.27 9.74
N THR A 44 12.97 25.38 8.46
CA THR A 44 12.04 25.30 7.31
C THR A 44 12.04 23.93 6.62
N THR A 45 12.93 23.02 7.01
CA THR A 45 12.96 21.65 6.47
C THR A 45 11.68 20.88 6.79
N ALA A 46 11.45 19.77 6.07
CA ALA A 46 10.30 18.90 6.27
C ALA A 46 10.13 18.49 7.75
N ALA A 47 8.89 18.23 8.17
CA ALA A 47 8.60 17.98 9.59
C ALA A 47 9.29 16.71 10.11
N ASN A 48 9.29 15.64 9.32
CA ASN A 48 9.85 14.33 9.63
C ASN A 48 11.38 14.29 9.63
N THR A 49 12.06 15.24 8.98
CA THR A 49 13.54 15.32 8.99
C THR A 49 14.09 16.07 10.20
N ARG A 50 13.21 16.53 11.10
CA ARG A 50 13.56 17.30 12.30
C ARG A 50 13.38 16.53 13.60
N ASN A 51 13.13 15.23 13.49
CA ASN A 51 13.06 14.34 14.63
C ASN A 51 14.50 14.06 15.10
N VAL A 52 14.72 14.27 16.39
CA VAL A 52 16.04 14.14 17.02
C VAL A 52 15.92 13.32 18.28
N ASN A 53 17.01 12.64 18.64
CA ASN A 53 17.21 12.10 19.97
C ASN A 53 18.26 12.93 20.71
N LEU A 54 18.16 12.96 22.03
CA LEU A 54 19.20 13.51 22.87
C LEU A 54 20.36 12.52 22.92
N THR A 55 21.59 13.01 23.05
CA THR A 55 22.77 12.15 23.30
C THR A 55 23.07 12.00 24.80
N GLY A 56 22.50 12.87 25.64
CA GLY A 56 22.77 12.91 27.08
C GLY A 56 24.07 13.61 27.48
N THR A 57 24.91 14.01 26.51
CA THR A 57 26.18 14.73 26.78
C THR A 57 25.96 16.18 27.20
N ASN A 58 24.81 16.76 26.83
CA ASN A 58 24.46 18.14 27.13
C ASN A 58 23.06 18.23 27.74
N ALA A 59 22.89 19.21 28.63
CA ALA A 59 21.60 19.55 29.23
C ALA A 59 20.68 20.32 28.25
N ILE A 60 19.40 20.38 28.59
CA ILE A 60 18.42 21.27 27.95
C ILE A 60 18.36 22.56 28.77
N TYR A 61 18.46 23.71 28.12
CA TYR A 61 18.48 25.02 28.77
C TYR A 61 17.33 25.93 28.33
N SER A 62 16.95 26.92 29.14
CA SER A 62 15.88 27.88 28.79
C SER A 62 16.27 28.81 27.62
N LYS A 63 17.55 29.05 27.44
CA LYS A 63 18.23 29.77 26.34
C LYS A 63 19.61 29.13 26.13
N PRO A 64 20.35 29.43 25.04
CA PRO A 64 21.63 28.79 24.79
C PRO A 64 22.55 28.78 26.03
N GLY A 65 23.08 27.60 26.39
CA GLY A 65 23.60 27.32 27.74
C GLY A 65 24.78 28.19 28.18
N THR A 66 25.50 28.81 27.24
CA THR A 66 26.65 29.68 27.50
C THR A 66 26.29 31.17 27.64
N VAL A 67 25.01 31.55 27.46
CA VAL A 67 24.57 32.95 27.54
C VAL A 67 24.15 33.31 28.96
N LYS A 68 24.25 34.60 29.29
CA LYS A 68 23.91 35.11 30.63
C LYS A 68 22.46 34.76 31.01
N GLY A 69 22.29 34.12 32.17
CA GLY A 69 20.99 33.76 32.75
C GLY A 69 20.34 32.50 32.19
N ALA A 70 21.07 31.65 31.45
CA ALA A 70 20.56 30.35 31.02
C ALA A 70 20.26 29.48 32.25
N LYS A 71 19.04 28.92 32.30
CA LYS A 71 18.61 28.00 33.37
C LYS A 71 18.55 26.58 32.81
N VAL A 72 18.92 25.58 33.60
CA VAL A 72 18.78 24.17 33.22
C VAL A 72 17.29 23.80 33.29
N VAL A 73 16.75 23.34 32.17
CA VAL A 73 15.39 22.78 32.04
C VAL A 73 15.43 21.26 32.27
N ALA A 74 16.46 20.59 31.77
CA ALA A 74 16.74 19.18 32.05
C ALA A 74 18.25 18.97 32.17
N THR A 75 18.70 18.27 33.21
CA THR A 75 20.12 17.95 33.43
C THR A 75 20.62 16.94 32.38
N THR A 76 21.94 16.75 32.30
CA THR A 76 22.55 15.69 31.48
C THR A 76 22.07 14.30 31.89
N THR A 77 21.87 14.05 33.18
CA THR A 77 21.29 12.80 33.70
C THR A 77 19.88 12.57 33.15
N THR A 78 19.01 13.60 33.21
CA THR A 78 17.67 13.52 32.63
C THR A 78 17.71 13.34 31.12
N ALA A 79 18.58 14.06 30.41
CA ALA A 79 18.76 13.92 28.97
C ALA A 79 19.22 12.51 28.57
N LYS A 80 20.13 11.89 29.33
CA LYS A 80 20.57 10.50 29.11
C LYS A 80 19.45 9.49 29.36
N ARG A 81 18.63 9.71 30.39
CA ARG A 81 17.43 8.88 30.66
C ARG A 81 16.42 8.97 29.51
N LEU A 82 16.12 10.18 29.04
CA LEU A 82 15.21 10.41 27.91
C LEU A 82 15.77 9.82 26.61
N ALA A 83 17.09 9.93 26.39
CA ALA A 83 17.76 9.33 25.24
C ALA A 83 17.51 7.82 25.16
N ALA A 84 17.59 7.13 26.31
CA ALA A 84 17.41 5.69 26.45
C ALA A 84 15.95 5.23 26.62
N SER A 85 14.97 6.15 26.59
CA SER A 85 13.57 5.80 26.81
C SER A 85 13.01 4.86 25.74
N LYS A 86 12.10 3.97 26.15
CA LYS A 86 11.31 3.13 25.24
C LYS A 86 9.92 3.70 24.94
N ASN A 87 9.64 4.92 25.40
CA ASN A 87 8.37 5.61 25.18
C ASN A 87 8.52 6.66 24.08
N GLY A 88 7.77 6.56 22.99
CA GLY A 88 7.78 7.52 21.89
C GLY A 88 7.36 8.92 22.28
N SER A 89 6.62 9.09 23.38
CA SER A 89 6.31 10.41 23.95
C SER A 89 7.57 11.22 24.32
N ASP A 90 8.68 10.53 24.57
CA ASP A 90 10.00 11.10 24.87
C ASP A 90 10.83 11.39 23.60
N ASN A 91 10.26 11.21 22.39
CA ASN A 91 10.87 11.72 21.16
C ASN A 91 10.92 13.25 21.17
N PHE A 92 11.93 13.81 20.50
CA PHE A 92 12.12 15.25 20.39
C PHE A 92 12.04 15.72 18.95
N ARG A 93 11.53 16.95 18.77
CA ARG A 93 11.62 17.67 17.51
C ARG A 93 12.41 18.95 17.69
N ALA A 94 13.42 19.15 16.84
CA ALA A 94 14.08 20.43 16.68
C ALA A 94 13.22 21.35 15.82
N TYR A 95 13.04 22.62 16.22
CA TYR A 95 12.18 23.55 15.49
C TYR A 95 12.74 24.95 15.31
N ARG A 96 13.81 25.30 16.03
CA ARG A 96 14.58 26.53 15.82
C ARG A 96 16.07 26.28 15.98
N VAL A 97 16.89 27.17 15.44
CA VAL A 97 18.35 27.16 15.57
C VAL A 97 18.86 28.56 15.86
N VAL A 98 19.99 28.66 16.56
CA VAL A 98 20.69 29.93 16.83
C VAL A 98 22.18 29.68 17.01
N THR A 99 22.99 30.65 16.58
CA THR A 99 24.44 30.65 16.77
C THR A 99 24.81 31.71 17.81
N THR A 100 25.82 31.43 18.63
CA THR A 100 26.39 32.42 19.55
C THR A 100 27.54 33.19 18.89
N ASP A 101 27.92 34.34 19.46
CA ASP A 101 29.12 35.10 19.08
C ASP A 101 30.43 34.28 19.16
N ARG A 102 30.41 33.17 19.92
CA ARG A 102 31.51 32.20 20.03
C ARG A 102 31.42 31.03 19.02
N GLY A 103 30.52 31.09 18.05
CA GLY A 103 30.36 30.07 17.00
C GLY A 103 29.68 28.78 17.45
N SER A 104 29.14 28.72 18.67
CA SER A 104 28.38 27.56 19.15
C SER A 104 26.95 27.59 18.61
N VAL A 105 26.49 26.48 18.04
CA VAL A 105 25.13 26.32 17.55
C VAL A 105 24.27 25.65 18.61
N TYR A 106 23.06 26.16 18.82
CA TYR A 106 22.05 25.58 19.70
C TYR A 106 20.72 25.40 18.95
N TYR A 107 20.09 24.25 19.13
CA TYR A 107 18.76 23.98 18.59
C TYR A 107 17.71 24.06 19.69
N LYS A 108 16.59 24.72 19.41
CA LYS A 108 15.41 24.67 20.27
C LYS A 108 14.63 23.40 19.98
N VAL A 109 14.46 22.57 21.00
CA VAL A 109 13.79 21.28 20.93
C VAL A 109 12.55 21.25 21.81
N VAL A 110 11.64 20.34 21.51
CA VAL A 110 10.47 20.02 22.33
C VAL A 110 10.26 18.51 22.35
N SER A 111 9.97 17.93 23.51
CA SER A 111 9.50 16.55 23.63
C SER A 111 8.07 16.41 23.09
N TYR A 112 7.68 15.21 22.66
CA TYR A 112 6.35 15.01 22.06
C TYR A 112 5.22 15.16 23.08
N ASP A 113 5.47 14.76 24.33
CA ASP A 113 4.59 15.03 25.49
C ASP A 113 4.59 16.49 25.96
N LYS A 114 5.47 17.34 25.39
CA LYS A 114 5.65 18.77 25.71
C LYS A 114 6.22 19.07 27.11
N GLN A 115 6.63 18.07 27.88
CA GLN A 115 7.21 18.28 29.22
C GLN A 115 8.54 19.06 29.18
N TYR A 116 9.35 18.82 28.14
CA TYR A 116 10.66 19.45 27.99
C TYR A 116 10.70 20.34 26.76
N ARG A 117 11.07 21.61 26.97
CA ARG A 117 11.28 22.58 25.90
C ARG A 117 12.44 23.50 26.23
N GLY A 118 13.42 23.58 25.33
CA GLY A 118 14.59 24.43 25.54
C GLY A 118 15.63 24.28 24.45
N TYR A 119 16.80 24.85 24.68
CA TYR A 119 17.94 24.85 23.78
C TYR A 119 18.95 23.77 24.21
N VAL A 120 19.41 22.99 23.24
CA VAL A 120 20.45 21.98 23.41
C VAL A 120 21.61 22.34 22.49
N TYR A 121 22.84 22.17 22.98
CA TYR A 121 24.04 22.40 22.18
C TYR A 121 24.09 21.43 20.99
N GLY A 122 24.19 21.98 19.79
CA GLY A 122 24.11 21.27 18.50
C GLY A 122 25.44 21.12 17.77
N GLY A 123 26.55 21.58 18.37
CA GLY A 123 27.86 21.63 17.71
C GLY A 123 28.19 23.02 17.16
N LYS A 124 28.82 23.07 15.98
CA LYS A 124 29.25 24.32 15.31
C LYS A 124 28.56 24.57 13.96
N SER A 125 27.78 23.62 13.45
CA SER A 125 27.07 23.74 12.18
C SER A 125 25.56 23.85 12.39
N THR A 126 24.90 24.65 11.57
CA THR A 126 23.43 24.76 11.52
C THR A 126 22.80 23.74 10.54
N SER A 127 23.62 23.07 9.71
CA SER A 127 23.15 22.13 8.69
C SER A 127 23.03 20.68 9.17
N ALA A 128 23.52 20.36 10.37
CA ALA A 128 23.50 19.01 10.91
C ALA A 128 23.29 19.01 12.43
N PHE A 129 22.57 18.01 12.94
CA PHE A 129 22.45 17.78 14.37
C PHE A 129 23.72 17.08 14.90
N ALA A 130 24.40 17.70 15.85
CA ALA A 130 25.56 17.15 16.53
C ALA A 130 25.55 17.49 18.04
N GLY A 131 26.63 17.16 18.75
CA GLY A 131 26.80 17.47 20.17
C GLY A 131 25.76 16.78 21.06
N GLY A 132 24.83 17.56 21.61
CA GLY A 132 23.74 17.08 22.46
C GLY A 132 22.59 16.41 21.70
N LEU A 133 22.63 16.43 20.37
CA LEU A 133 21.56 15.95 19.50
C LEU A 133 22.09 15.03 18.42
N VAL A 134 21.24 14.12 17.98
CA VAL A 134 21.44 13.27 16.81
C VAL A 134 20.13 13.14 16.04
N SER A 135 20.20 13.05 14.71
CA SER A 135 19.02 12.73 13.89
C SER A 135 18.43 11.38 14.32
N TYR A 136 17.10 11.27 14.33
CA TYR A 136 16.44 10.07 14.83
C TYR A 136 15.26 9.65 13.95
N ALA A 137 15.40 8.46 13.36
CA ALA A 137 14.30 7.78 12.70
C ALA A 137 13.38 7.16 13.76
N THR A 138 12.17 7.72 13.88
CA THR A 138 11.16 7.27 14.84
C THR A 138 10.48 5.96 14.44
N THR A 139 10.71 5.50 13.22
CA THR A 139 10.22 4.23 12.68
C THR A 139 11.31 3.51 11.90
N LYS A 140 11.10 2.22 11.69
CA LYS A 140 11.81 1.36 10.73
C LYS A 140 10.79 0.71 9.81
N ASP A 141 11.18 0.41 8.58
CA ASP A 141 10.30 -0.31 7.65
C ASP A 141 10.02 -1.71 8.18
N ALA A 142 8.81 -2.20 7.94
CA ALA A 142 8.39 -3.56 8.25
C ALA A 142 7.70 -4.17 7.02
N THR A 143 7.67 -5.50 6.95
CA THR A 143 7.00 -6.21 5.85
C THR A 143 5.50 -6.01 5.96
N ALA A 144 4.89 -5.44 4.93
CA ALA A 144 3.45 -5.31 4.84
C ALA A 144 2.78 -6.68 4.66
N PRO A 145 1.55 -6.88 5.17
CA PRO A 145 0.71 -8.01 4.79
C PRO A 145 0.57 -8.19 3.28
N LYS A 146 0.26 -9.42 2.83
CA LYS A 146 -0.11 -9.64 1.44
C LYS A 146 -1.37 -8.80 1.13
N ALA A 147 -1.40 -8.13 -0.01
CA ALA A 147 -2.52 -7.26 -0.39
C ALA A 147 -3.86 -8.01 -0.53
N SER A 148 -3.81 -9.33 -0.73
CA SER A 148 -4.97 -10.22 -0.79
C SER A 148 -5.51 -10.63 0.58
N ASP A 149 -4.75 -10.44 1.65
CA ASP A 149 -5.15 -10.85 2.99
C ASP A 149 -6.18 -9.87 3.57
N SER A 150 -7.22 -10.42 4.17
CA SER A 150 -8.27 -9.69 4.86
C SER A 150 -8.06 -9.78 6.36
N TYR A 151 -8.20 -8.66 7.04
CA TYR A 151 -8.02 -8.56 8.48
C TYR A 151 -9.29 -8.05 9.16
N SER A 152 -9.63 -8.61 10.31
CA SER A 152 -10.69 -8.10 11.18
C SER A 152 -10.09 -7.40 12.39
N LEU A 153 -10.85 -6.49 13.02
CA LEU A 153 -10.50 -6.01 14.36
C LEU A 153 -10.48 -7.18 15.36
N ASN A 154 -9.50 -7.18 16.25
CA ASN A 154 -9.37 -8.11 17.37
C ASN A 154 -9.58 -7.42 18.73
N VAL A 155 -10.07 -6.18 18.70
CA VAL A 155 -10.32 -5.33 19.88
C VAL A 155 -11.65 -4.63 19.69
N ASP A 156 -12.30 -4.26 20.78
CA ASP A 156 -13.59 -3.58 20.74
C ASP A 156 -13.49 -2.17 20.15
N THR A 157 -14.56 -1.77 19.45
CA THR A 157 -14.79 -0.38 19.04
C THR A 157 -15.44 0.42 20.16
N SER A 158 -15.43 1.74 20.04
CA SER A 158 -16.03 2.64 21.04
C SER A 158 -16.93 3.68 20.38
N ALA A 159 -18.08 3.94 21.01
CA ALA A 159 -19.03 4.97 20.59
C ALA A 159 -18.62 6.39 21.01
N THR A 160 -17.61 6.53 21.88
CA THR A 160 -17.22 7.82 22.47
C THR A 160 -15.74 8.18 22.28
N ALA A 161 -14.91 7.23 21.86
CA ALA A 161 -13.48 7.44 21.72
C ALA A 161 -12.89 6.70 20.51
N ASN A 162 -11.86 7.30 19.91
CA ASN A 162 -11.00 6.64 18.96
C ASN A 162 -9.66 6.31 19.62
N THR A 163 -9.40 5.03 19.81
CA THR A 163 -8.13 4.49 20.32
C THR A 163 -7.40 3.65 19.27
N LEU A 164 -8.02 3.42 18.11
CA LEU A 164 -7.59 2.42 17.12
C LEU A 164 -6.89 3.04 15.93
N PHE A 165 -7.46 4.11 15.35
CA PHE A 165 -7.05 4.63 14.05
C PHE A 165 -6.33 5.97 14.18
N TYR A 166 -5.14 6.03 13.62
CA TYR A 166 -4.24 7.18 13.70
C TYR A 166 -3.93 7.72 12.31
N LYS A 167 -3.60 9.01 12.22
CA LYS A 167 -3.18 9.61 10.95
C LYS A 167 -1.81 9.06 10.50
N GLU A 168 -0.95 8.82 11.46
CA GLU A 168 0.38 8.21 11.36
C GLU A 168 0.57 7.37 12.62
N PRO A 169 1.50 6.39 12.66
CA PRO A 169 1.74 5.64 13.89
C PRO A 169 2.03 6.57 15.07
N ALA A 170 1.49 6.24 16.25
CA ALA A 170 1.57 7.11 17.41
C ALA A 170 3.02 7.52 17.72
N TYR A 171 3.22 8.78 18.09
CA TYR A 171 4.52 9.33 18.50
C TYR A 171 5.66 9.22 17.47
N THR A 172 5.34 9.10 16.18
CA THR A 172 6.35 9.13 15.11
C THR A 172 6.68 10.56 14.67
N ASN A 173 5.71 11.46 14.67
CA ASN A 173 5.92 12.88 14.45
C ASN A 173 5.34 13.75 15.57
N TYR A 174 5.88 14.95 15.72
CA TYR A 174 5.33 15.92 16.67
C TYR A 174 3.90 16.29 16.28
N LYS A 175 2.96 16.06 17.21
CA LYS A 175 1.50 16.27 17.05
C LYS A 175 0.81 15.28 16.10
N VAL A 176 1.28 14.04 16.00
CA VAL A 176 0.47 12.96 15.40
C VAL A 176 -0.86 12.86 16.16
N GLY A 177 -1.95 12.87 15.41
CA GLY A 177 -3.32 12.77 15.91
C GLY A 177 -4.03 11.50 15.45
N ARG A 178 -5.32 11.43 15.77
CA ARG A 178 -6.20 10.38 15.26
C ARG A 178 -6.41 10.50 13.75
N ALA A 179 -6.87 9.41 13.15
CA ALA A 179 -7.24 9.38 11.74
C ALA A 179 -8.24 10.50 11.41
N LEU A 180 -8.21 10.97 10.17
CA LEU A 180 -9.16 11.94 9.66
C LEU A 180 -10.16 11.21 8.76
N VAL A 181 -11.44 11.49 8.93
CA VAL A 181 -12.51 11.03 8.04
C VAL A 181 -13.22 12.27 7.52
N ASN A 182 -13.30 12.41 6.20
CA ASN A 182 -13.89 13.59 5.55
C ASN A 182 -13.32 14.92 6.07
N GLY A 183 -12.01 14.96 6.33
CA GLY A 183 -11.28 16.14 6.83
C GLY A 183 -11.41 16.40 8.34
N ALA A 184 -12.26 15.67 9.06
CA ALA A 184 -12.48 15.83 10.49
C ALA A 184 -11.76 14.75 11.30
N VAL A 185 -11.32 15.07 12.52
CA VAL A 185 -10.71 14.10 13.44
C VAL A 185 -11.74 13.04 13.82
N LEU A 186 -11.44 11.77 13.55
CA LEU A 186 -12.30 10.66 13.90
C LEU A 186 -12.37 10.50 15.43
N ALA A 187 -13.53 10.82 15.99
CA ALA A 187 -13.75 10.85 17.44
C ALA A 187 -14.16 9.49 18.05
N LYS A 188 -14.79 8.60 17.26
CA LYS A 188 -15.33 7.30 17.69
C LYS A 188 -15.13 6.24 16.62
N THR A 189 -15.25 4.96 16.96
CA THR A 189 -14.94 3.83 16.06
C THR A 189 -16.07 2.80 15.92
N ASP A 190 -17.20 3.01 16.59
CA ASP A 190 -18.41 2.17 16.54
C ASP A 190 -18.87 1.83 15.10
N ALA A 191 -18.77 2.79 14.18
CA ALA A 191 -19.11 2.61 12.76
C ALA A 191 -18.30 1.49 12.06
N TYR A 192 -17.14 1.13 12.59
CA TYR A 192 -16.24 0.11 12.01
C TYR A 192 -16.35 -1.25 12.73
N LYS A 193 -17.37 -1.44 13.57
CA LYS A 193 -17.62 -2.73 14.22
C LYS A 193 -17.90 -3.81 13.16
N GLY A 194 -17.12 -4.89 13.20
CA GLY A 194 -17.20 -5.98 12.22
C GLY A 194 -16.66 -5.62 10.83
N ALA A 195 -15.97 -4.48 10.69
CA ALA A 195 -15.31 -4.15 9.43
C ALA A 195 -14.08 -5.05 9.20
N THR A 196 -13.75 -5.22 7.92
CA THR A 196 -12.54 -5.87 7.44
C THR A 196 -11.64 -4.89 6.70
N PHE A 197 -10.33 -5.16 6.72
CA PHE A 197 -9.30 -4.27 6.22
C PHE A 197 -8.30 -5.02 5.36
N THR A 198 -7.75 -4.33 4.36
CA THR A 198 -6.50 -4.72 3.72
C THR A 198 -5.43 -3.67 4.04
N PHE A 199 -4.16 -4.05 3.88
CA PHE A 199 -3.03 -3.19 4.22
C PHE A 199 -2.02 -3.13 3.07
N ASN A 200 -1.33 -2.00 2.91
CA ASN A 200 -0.33 -1.79 1.84
C ASN A 200 1.05 -1.36 2.33
N LYS A 201 1.19 -0.96 3.60
CA LYS A 201 2.48 -0.63 4.22
C LYS A 201 2.51 -1.09 5.67
N ALA A 202 3.72 -1.36 6.16
CA ALA A 202 3.97 -1.59 7.56
C ALA A 202 5.24 -0.87 8.02
N VAL A 203 5.23 -0.40 9.26
CA VAL A 203 6.41 0.15 9.94
C VAL A 203 6.43 -0.30 11.39
N THR A 204 7.62 -0.34 11.99
CA THR A 204 7.81 -0.59 13.43
C THR A 204 8.32 0.68 14.10
N THR A 205 7.72 1.12 15.21
CA THR A 205 8.20 2.30 15.93
C THR A 205 9.52 2.00 16.64
N SER A 206 10.48 2.93 16.56
CA SER A 206 11.86 2.67 17.01
C SER A 206 12.00 2.56 18.53
N ARG A 207 11.11 3.18 19.32
CA ARG A 207 11.17 3.15 20.79
C ARG A 207 10.33 2.02 21.39
N GLU A 208 9.08 1.92 20.99
CA GLU A 208 8.14 0.92 21.53
C GLU A 208 8.37 -0.47 20.92
N GLY A 209 8.82 -0.54 19.66
CA GLY A 209 8.88 -1.79 18.91
C GLY A 209 7.52 -2.25 18.39
N ASP A 210 6.50 -1.39 18.42
CA ASP A 210 5.16 -1.71 17.94
C ASP A 210 5.13 -1.67 16.41
N THR A 211 4.59 -2.72 15.78
CA THR A 211 4.30 -2.74 14.34
C THR A 211 2.94 -2.11 14.05
N TRP A 212 2.89 -1.29 13.01
CA TRP A 212 1.70 -0.59 12.54
C TRP A 212 1.48 -0.89 11.07
N TYR A 213 0.22 -1.06 10.69
CA TYR A 213 -0.20 -1.24 9.31
C TYR A 213 -0.95 -0.01 8.79
N GLN A 214 -0.65 0.38 7.56
CA GLN A 214 -1.40 1.40 6.83
C GLN A 214 -2.57 0.76 6.10
N ILE A 215 -3.77 1.23 6.40
CA ILE A 215 -5.04 0.76 5.81
C ILE A 215 -5.05 1.14 4.33
N ALA A 216 -5.26 0.14 3.48
CA ALA A 216 -5.38 0.30 2.04
C ALA A 216 -6.84 0.32 1.58
N SER A 217 -7.70 -0.46 2.24
CA SER A 217 -9.15 -0.45 2.01
C SER A 217 -9.90 -0.88 3.26
N THR A 218 -11.15 -0.41 3.39
CA THR A 218 -12.06 -0.78 4.47
C THR A 218 -13.38 -1.28 3.90
N LYS A 219 -13.81 -2.47 4.31
CA LYS A 219 -15.15 -3.02 4.01
C LYS A 219 -15.95 -3.14 5.31
N LEU A 220 -17.07 -2.43 5.38
CA LEU A 220 -17.96 -2.42 6.54
C LEU A 220 -18.71 -3.74 6.67
N SER A 221 -19.29 -3.99 7.85
CA SER A 221 -20.03 -5.22 8.15
C SER A 221 -21.27 -5.44 7.28
N ASN A 222 -21.85 -4.37 6.71
CA ASN A 222 -22.94 -4.44 5.73
C ASN A 222 -22.46 -4.74 4.29
N GLY A 223 -21.17 -4.98 4.08
CA GLY A 223 -20.58 -5.28 2.78
C GLY A 223 -20.11 -4.05 1.98
N THR A 224 -20.44 -2.83 2.41
CA THR A 224 -20.05 -1.60 1.71
C THR A 224 -18.55 -1.32 1.85
N THR A 225 -17.89 -0.98 0.75
CA THR A 225 -16.49 -0.50 0.77
C THR A 225 -16.48 1.01 0.93
N THR A 226 -15.70 1.51 1.90
CA THR A 226 -15.53 2.94 2.18
C THR A 226 -14.06 3.34 2.08
N LYS A 227 -13.81 4.62 1.76
CA LYS A 227 -12.47 5.24 1.74
C LYS A 227 -12.13 6.00 3.01
N ASP A 228 -13.02 6.00 4.01
CA ASP A 228 -12.90 6.84 5.20
C ASP A 228 -11.55 6.68 5.94
N LEU A 229 -11.01 5.47 5.97
CA LEU A 229 -9.78 5.13 6.69
C LEU A 229 -8.59 4.88 5.76
N ASP A 230 -8.71 5.13 4.46
CA ASP A 230 -7.62 4.90 3.51
C ASP A 230 -6.41 5.77 3.89
N GLY A 231 -5.25 5.13 4.05
CA GLY A 231 -4.02 5.77 4.48
C GLY A 231 -3.88 5.99 6.00
N ALA A 232 -4.91 5.71 6.80
CA ALA A 232 -4.83 5.70 8.26
C ALA A 232 -4.01 4.49 8.76
N TRP A 233 -3.55 4.57 10.00
CA TRP A 233 -2.69 3.58 10.63
C TRP A 233 -3.35 2.94 11.84
N ILE A 234 -3.11 1.63 12.01
CA ILE A 234 -3.57 0.82 13.13
C ILE A 234 -2.43 -0.07 13.62
N LYS A 235 -2.34 -0.33 14.93
CA LYS A 235 -1.38 -1.30 15.47
C LYS A 235 -1.69 -2.71 14.94
N SER A 236 -0.67 -3.47 14.58
CA SER A 236 -0.86 -4.86 14.10
C SER A 236 -1.55 -5.74 15.13
N THR A 237 -1.32 -5.50 16.43
CA THR A 237 -1.95 -6.24 17.54
C THR A 237 -3.45 -6.01 17.67
N ASN A 238 -3.99 -4.96 17.04
CA ASN A 238 -5.42 -4.64 17.09
C ASN A 238 -6.22 -5.34 15.97
N VAL A 239 -5.53 -6.08 15.10
CA VAL A 239 -6.15 -6.79 13.97
C VAL A 239 -5.70 -8.23 13.93
N LYS A 240 -6.55 -9.10 13.38
CA LYS A 240 -6.24 -10.51 13.14
C LYS A 240 -6.34 -10.81 11.66
N ASN A 241 -5.39 -11.57 11.13
CA ASN A 241 -5.45 -12.04 9.75
C ASN A 241 -6.55 -13.10 9.65
N ASN A 242 -7.61 -12.84 8.89
CA ASN A 242 -8.68 -13.80 8.66
C ASN A 242 -8.23 -14.94 7.73
N ASN A 243 -7.12 -14.75 7.02
CA ASN A 243 -6.49 -15.74 6.16
C ASN A 243 -5.35 -16.51 6.85
N ALA A 244 -5.08 -16.24 8.13
CA ALA A 244 -4.13 -17.07 8.89
C ALA A 244 -4.70 -18.48 9.07
N LEU A 245 -3.82 -19.49 8.98
CA LEU A 245 -4.19 -20.89 9.21
C LEU A 245 -4.78 -21.05 10.61
N ASN A 246 -5.98 -21.61 10.71
CA ASN A 246 -6.49 -22.13 11.96
C ASN A 246 -6.00 -23.58 12.15
N PRO A 247 -5.01 -23.83 13.02
CA PRO A 247 -4.40 -25.14 13.14
C PRO A 247 -5.33 -26.22 13.70
N ASP A 248 -6.47 -25.83 14.29
CA ASP A 248 -7.40 -26.79 14.87
C ASP A 248 -8.39 -27.35 13.83
N THR A 249 -8.67 -26.60 12.75
CA THR A 249 -9.76 -26.92 11.81
C THR A 249 -9.36 -26.90 10.34
N GLU A 250 -8.18 -26.39 10.01
CA GLU A 250 -7.77 -26.13 8.63
C GLU A 250 -6.43 -26.77 8.28
N VAL A 251 -6.21 -26.95 6.98
CA VAL A 251 -4.92 -27.31 6.39
C VAL A 251 -4.47 -26.20 5.46
N ALA A 252 -3.17 -25.87 5.47
CA ALA A 252 -2.60 -24.91 4.53
C ALA A 252 -2.35 -25.61 3.19
N VAL A 253 -2.86 -25.07 2.09
CA VAL A 253 -2.68 -25.61 0.74
C VAL A 253 -1.84 -24.64 -0.06
N THR A 254 -0.74 -25.14 -0.63
CA THR A 254 0.09 -24.41 -1.59
C THR A 254 0.03 -25.14 -2.92
N VAL A 255 -0.28 -24.42 -3.99
CA VAL A 255 -0.27 -24.94 -5.35
C VAL A 255 0.96 -24.38 -6.06
N LYS A 256 1.77 -25.26 -6.64
CA LYS A 256 2.99 -24.92 -7.36
C LYS A 256 2.91 -25.30 -8.82
N ASN A 257 3.57 -24.56 -9.69
CA ASN A 257 3.78 -24.96 -11.07
C ASN A 257 4.74 -26.17 -11.08
N VAL A 258 4.34 -27.26 -11.73
CA VAL A 258 5.14 -28.49 -11.83
C VAL A 258 6.47 -28.28 -12.58
N ALA A 259 6.52 -27.31 -13.49
CA ALA A 259 7.70 -27.09 -14.34
C ALA A 259 8.87 -26.40 -13.61
N ASP A 260 8.59 -25.44 -12.74
CA ASP A 260 9.60 -24.60 -12.09
C ASP A 260 9.48 -24.50 -10.56
N GLY A 261 8.44 -25.10 -9.96
CA GLY A 261 8.20 -25.10 -8.53
C GLY A 261 7.69 -23.77 -7.96
N SER A 262 7.39 -22.77 -8.80
CA SER A 262 6.85 -21.47 -8.37
C SER A 262 5.45 -21.60 -7.78
N GLU A 263 5.14 -20.83 -6.74
CA GLU A 263 3.80 -20.79 -6.14
C GLU A 263 2.82 -20.06 -7.08
N VAL A 264 1.72 -20.74 -7.46
CA VAL A 264 0.66 -20.16 -8.29
C VAL A 264 -0.56 -19.75 -7.45
N ALA A 265 -0.81 -20.45 -6.35
CA ALA A 265 -1.88 -20.15 -5.41
C ALA A 265 -1.58 -20.69 -4.00
N SER A 266 -2.17 -20.07 -2.98
CA SER A 266 -2.16 -20.56 -1.60
C SER A 266 -3.49 -20.25 -0.94
N PHE A 267 -4.03 -21.18 -0.16
CA PHE A 267 -5.26 -21.00 0.62
C PHE A 267 -5.30 -21.94 1.82
N ASN A 268 -6.15 -21.66 2.81
CA ASN A 268 -6.45 -22.62 3.87
C ASN A 268 -7.76 -23.31 3.57
N PHE A 269 -7.83 -24.61 3.84
CA PHE A 269 -9.03 -25.41 3.64
C PHE A 269 -9.54 -25.95 4.97
N ALA A 270 -10.78 -25.60 5.32
CA ALA A 270 -11.45 -26.17 6.48
C ALA A 270 -11.86 -27.61 6.20
N THR A 271 -11.28 -28.56 6.94
CA THR A 271 -11.46 -29.99 6.65
C THR A 271 -12.74 -30.55 7.24
N GLY A 272 -13.28 -29.89 8.29
CA GLY A 272 -14.36 -30.43 9.11
C GLY A 272 -13.96 -31.66 9.95
N ALA A 273 -12.69 -32.05 9.95
CA ALA A 273 -12.15 -33.07 10.84
C ALA A 273 -11.88 -32.47 12.24
N ALA A 274 -11.91 -33.33 13.26
CA ALA A 274 -11.50 -32.94 14.60
C ALA A 274 -10.01 -32.57 14.63
N LYS A 275 -9.62 -31.79 15.64
CA LYS A 275 -8.21 -31.44 15.88
C LYS A 275 -7.34 -32.72 15.94
N ASP A 276 -6.17 -32.66 15.31
CA ASP A 276 -5.16 -33.74 15.22
C ASP A 276 -5.61 -35.05 14.52
N ALA A 277 -6.86 -35.12 14.04
CA ALA A 277 -7.36 -36.26 13.28
C ALA A 277 -6.81 -36.26 11.84
N ASP A 278 -6.73 -37.45 11.25
CA ASP A 278 -6.44 -37.58 9.82
C ASP A 278 -7.59 -36.98 9.00
N ALA A 279 -7.26 -35.97 8.22
CA ALA A 279 -8.15 -35.22 7.35
C ALA A 279 -7.98 -35.60 5.86
N THR A 280 -7.14 -36.57 5.52
CA THR A 280 -6.85 -36.95 4.12
C THR A 280 -8.13 -37.26 3.35
N THR A 281 -9.09 -37.96 3.97
CA THR A 281 -10.39 -38.31 3.36
C THR A 281 -11.32 -37.12 3.12
N LYS A 282 -11.01 -35.95 3.69
CA LYS A 282 -11.71 -34.68 3.43
C LYS A 282 -11.15 -33.96 2.21
N LEU A 283 -9.91 -34.26 1.82
CA LEU A 283 -9.24 -33.68 0.66
C LEU A 283 -9.33 -34.59 -0.56
N GLN A 284 -9.17 -35.90 -0.36
CA GLN A 284 -9.18 -36.92 -1.41
C GLN A 284 -10.06 -38.12 -1.06
N ASP A 285 -10.73 -38.67 -2.07
CA ASP A 285 -11.47 -39.93 -1.95
C ASP A 285 -10.55 -41.16 -2.06
N SER A 286 -11.12 -42.36 -2.00
CA SER A 286 -10.36 -43.62 -2.09
C SER A 286 -9.71 -43.86 -3.47
N THR A 287 -10.15 -43.17 -4.52
CA THR A 287 -9.51 -43.18 -5.84
C THR A 287 -8.34 -42.17 -5.91
N GLY A 288 -8.22 -41.34 -4.86
CA GLY A 288 -7.34 -40.20 -4.76
C GLY A 288 -7.73 -39.07 -5.70
N ALA A 289 -9.00 -39.00 -6.12
CA ALA A 289 -9.55 -37.78 -6.70
C ALA A 289 -9.84 -36.78 -5.58
N PHE A 290 -9.85 -35.49 -5.87
CA PHE A 290 -10.24 -34.51 -4.86
C PHE A 290 -11.73 -34.66 -4.52
N THR A 291 -12.06 -34.50 -3.23
CA THR A 291 -13.47 -34.38 -2.84
C THR A 291 -14.11 -33.17 -3.50
N THR A 292 -15.43 -33.14 -3.62
CA THR A 292 -16.16 -32.02 -4.27
C THR A 292 -15.78 -30.66 -3.67
N ASP A 293 -15.77 -30.55 -2.34
CA ASP A 293 -15.50 -29.29 -1.65
C ASP A 293 -14.03 -28.87 -1.80
N PHE A 294 -13.09 -29.82 -1.66
CA PHE A 294 -11.67 -29.52 -1.82
C PHE A 294 -11.32 -29.18 -3.27
N GLY A 295 -11.85 -29.94 -4.23
CA GLY A 295 -11.68 -29.69 -5.65
C GLY A 295 -12.26 -28.34 -6.08
N LYS A 296 -13.39 -27.95 -5.50
CA LYS A 296 -13.94 -26.59 -5.69
C LYS A 296 -12.99 -25.53 -5.13
N ALA A 297 -12.49 -25.70 -3.91
CA ALA A 297 -11.54 -24.74 -3.32
C ALA A 297 -10.25 -24.60 -4.15
N VAL A 298 -9.72 -25.71 -4.68
CA VAL A 298 -8.57 -25.71 -5.60
C VAL A 298 -8.92 -24.96 -6.89
N THR A 299 -10.09 -25.22 -7.47
CA THR A 299 -10.55 -24.55 -8.70
C THR A 299 -10.73 -23.04 -8.50
N ASP A 300 -11.38 -22.63 -7.41
CA ASP A 300 -11.58 -21.23 -7.05
C ASP A 300 -10.23 -20.53 -6.85
N ALA A 301 -9.26 -21.18 -6.20
CA ALA A 301 -7.92 -20.65 -5.99
C ALA A 301 -7.12 -20.48 -7.29
N LEU A 302 -7.45 -21.24 -8.34
CA LEU A 302 -6.81 -21.20 -9.65
C LEU A 302 -7.56 -20.37 -10.70
N ASN A 303 -8.75 -19.88 -10.37
CA ASN A 303 -9.57 -19.11 -11.28
C ASN A 303 -8.83 -17.88 -11.81
N GLY A 304 -8.81 -17.69 -13.13
CA GLY A 304 -8.12 -16.58 -13.78
C GLY A 304 -6.59 -16.72 -13.88
N LYS A 305 -6.00 -17.83 -13.40
CA LYS A 305 -4.53 -18.03 -13.38
C LYS A 305 -3.98 -18.87 -14.54
N GLY A 306 -4.85 -19.62 -15.22
CA GLY A 306 -4.45 -20.47 -16.36
C GLY A 306 -3.66 -21.74 -15.98
N TYR A 307 -4.01 -22.36 -14.86
CA TYR A 307 -3.41 -23.61 -14.38
C TYR A 307 -4.49 -24.63 -14.05
N THR A 308 -4.15 -25.91 -14.21
CA THR A 308 -5.01 -27.04 -13.83
C THR A 308 -4.30 -27.96 -12.86
N VAL A 309 -5.01 -28.46 -11.85
CA VAL A 309 -4.53 -29.48 -10.90
C VAL A 309 -5.50 -30.65 -10.94
N LYS A 310 -4.96 -31.88 -10.97
CA LYS A 310 -5.77 -33.09 -10.80
C LYS A 310 -5.27 -33.87 -9.59
N GLY A 311 -6.19 -34.19 -8.68
CA GLY A 311 -5.86 -35.02 -7.50
C GLY A 311 -5.41 -36.43 -7.89
N THR A 312 -5.87 -36.93 -9.04
CA THR A 312 -5.51 -38.25 -9.54
C THR A 312 -4.06 -38.38 -10.00
N ASP A 313 -3.36 -37.26 -10.25
CA ASP A 313 -1.96 -37.27 -10.62
C ASP A 313 -1.10 -37.81 -9.47
N ALA A 314 -0.10 -38.64 -9.79
CA ALA A 314 0.76 -39.29 -8.79
C ALA A 314 1.47 -38.28 -7.86
N VAL A 315 1.86 -37.12 -8.40
CA VAL A 315 2.51 -36.03 -7.66
C VAL A 315 1.59 -35.31 -6.66
N ASN A 316 0.27 -35.51 -6.78
CA ASN A 316 -0.76 -34.88 -5.97
C ASN A 316 -1.43 -35.84 -4.99
N LYS A 317 -0.94 -37.07 -4.85
CA LYS A 317 -1.48 -38.03 -3.88
C LYS A 317 -1.14 -37.59 -2.45
N LEU A 318 -2.15 -37.59 -1.59
CA LEU A 318 -2.05 -37.13 -0.21
C LEU A 318 -2.11 -38.33 0.75
N ALA A 319 -1.36 -38.24 1.86
CA ALA A 319 -1.37 -39.25 2.92
C ALA A 319 -1.09 -38.60 4.27
N GLY A 320 -1.83 -38.99 5.31
CA GLY A 320 -1.58 -38.56 6.69
C GLY A 320 -1.74 -37.06 6.92
N VAL A 321 -2.58 -36.38 6.13
CA VAL A 321 -2.82 -34.94 6.27
C VAL A 321 -3.62 -34.70 7.54
N LYS A 322 -3.20 -33.75 8.38
CA LYS A 322 -3.88 -33.35 9.62
C LYS A 322 -4.11 -31.85 9.65
N ASN A 323 -5.12 -31.40 10.39
CA ASN A 323 -5.31 -29.96 10.66
C ASN A 323 -4.03 -29.35 11.27
N GLY A 324 -3.74 -28.10 10.90
CA GLY A 324 -2.48 -27.42 11.20
C GLY A 324 -1.31 -27.82 10.31
N GLY A 325 -1.46 -28.89 9.52
CA GLY A 325 -0.49 -29.32 8.52
C GLY A 325 -0.56 -28.53 7.22
N SER A 326 0.37 -28.85 6.32
CA SER A 326 0.46 -28.26 4.99
C SER A 326 0.40 -29.31 3.89
N VAL A 327 -0.29 -28.99 2.80
CA VAL A 327 -0.39 -29.77 1.56
C VAL A 327 0.23 -28.97 0.42
N THR A 328 1.10 -29.60 -0.36
CA THR A 328 1.59 -29.03 -1.62
C THR A 328 0.96 -29.80 -2.78
N LEU A 329 0.32 -29.07 -3.69
CA LEU A 329 -0.20 -29.59 -4.95
C LEU A 329 0.63 -29.04 -6.10
N TYR A 330 0.74 -29.79 -7.18
CA TYR A 330 1.40 -29.41 -8.41
C TYR A 330 0.37 -29.24 -9.54
N ALA A 331 0.43 -28.08 -10.17
CA ALA A 331 -0.40 -27.67 -11.29
C ALA A 331 0.39 -27.66 -12.59
N VAL A 332 -0.28 -27.94 -13.69
CA VAL A 332 0.24 -27.78 -15.05
C VAL A 332 -0.29 -26.47 -15.62
N LYS A 333 0.57 -25.69 -16.27
CA LYS A 333 0.14 -24.50 -17.01
C LYS A 333 -0.68 -24.92 -18.22
N ASN A 334 -1.83 -24.29 -18.42
CA ASN A 334 -2.72 -24.64 -19.53
C ASN A 334 -2.13 -24.26 -20.90
N GLY A 335 -2.73 -24.78 -21.97
CA GLY A 335 -2.39 -24.42 -23.34
C GLY A 335 -2.78 -22.99 -23.71
N GLN A 336 -2.56 -22.60 -24.97
CA GLN A 336 -3.05 -21.32 -25.51
C GLN A 336 -4.50 -21.46 -25.95
N ALA A 337 -5.31 -20.44 -25.68
CA ALA A 337 -6.65 -20.26 -26.21
C ALA A 337 -6.73 -18.94 -26.97
N SER A 338 -7.57 -18.91 -28.01
CA SER A 338 -7.78 -17.75 -28.88
C SER A 338 -9.21 -17.24 -28.73
N GLN A 339 -9.37 -15.90 -28.69
CA GLN A 339 -10.66 -15.24 -28.64
C GLN A 339 -11.00 -14.58 -29.98
N THR A 340 -12.25 -14.75 -30.41
CA THR A 340 -12.88 -13.94 -31.45
C THR A 340 -13.53 -12.69 -30.86
N VAL A 341 -14.03 -11.82 -31.73
CA VAL A 341 -14.64 -10.53 -31.37
C VAL A 341 -16.14 -10.57 -31.64
N LYS A 342 -16.96 -10.19 -30.66
CA LYS A 342 -18.37 -9.82 -30.85
C LYS A 342 -18.44 -8.31 -30.92
N ALA A 343 -18.56 -7.76 -32.13
CA ALA A 343 -18.45 -6.32 -32.33
C ALA A 343 -19.81 -5.63 -32.43
N PHE A 344 -19.87 -4.43 -31.87
CA PHE A 344 -21.04 -3.56 -31.89
C PHE A 344 -20.61 -2.16 -32.30
N GLY A 345 -21.43 -1.46 -33.09
CA GLY A 345 -21.19 -0.09 -33.54
C GLY A 345 -22.20 0.91 -32.97
N THR A 346 -21.71 2.07 -32.53
CA THR A 346 -22.51 3.27 -32.22
C THR A 346 -22.38 4.27 -33.36
N TYR A 347 -23.49 4.80 -33.85
CA TYR A 347 -23.57 5.66 -35.03
C TYR A 347 -23.89 7.11 -34.67
N PRO A 348 -23.48 8.10 -35.49
CA PRO A 348 -23.76 9.51 -35.22
C PRO A 348 -25.25 9.78 -34.99
N GLY A 349 -25.58 10.49 -33.90
CA GLY A 349 -26.97 10.82 -33.56
C GLY A 349 -27.76 9.68 -32.87
N SER A 350 -27.15 8.52 -32.64
CA SER A 350 -27.74 7.40 -31.90
C SER A 350 -26.99 7.11 -30.61
N VAL A 351 -27.72 6.70 -29.57
CA VAL A 351 -27.17 6.14 -28.32
C VAL A 351 -27.24 4.61 -28.30
N GLU A 352 -28.00 4.01 -29.22
CA GLU A 352 -28.14 2.56 -29.36
C GLU A 352 -26.96 1.97 -30.12
N THR A 353 -26.53 0.77 -29.70
CA THR A 353 -25.50 -0.01 -30.38
C THR A 353 -26.13 -1.04 -31.31
N LYS A 354 -25.47 -1.32 -32.44
CA LYS A 354 -25.88 -2.37 -33.38
C LYS A 354 -24.80 -3.43 -33.48
N ALA A 355 -25.18 -4.70 -33.37
CA ALA A 355 -24.27 -5.81 -33.66
C ALA A 355 -23.73 -5.66 -35.10
N LEU A 356 -22.42 -5.83 -35.27
CA LEU A 356 -21.77 -5.76 -36.56
C LEU A 356 -21.78 -7.13 -37.22
N SER A 357 -22.28 -7.21 -38.45
CA SER A 357 -22.20 -8.40 -39.29
C SER A 357 -21.25 -8.16 -40.46
N VAL A 358 -20.39 -9.14 -40.72
CA VAL A 358 -19.53 -9.15 -41.91
C VAL A 358 -20.38 -9.46 -43.13
N GLU A 359 -20.37 -8.56 -44.09
CA GLU A 359 -21.05 -8.68 -45.36
C GLU A 359 -20.11 -9.22 -46.45
N PRO A 360 -20.61 -10.00 -47.42
CA PRO A 360 -19.78 -10.47 -48.53
C PRO A 360 -19.23 -9.30 -49.36
N SER A 361 -18.15 -9.56 -50.09
CA SER A 361 -17.54 -8.57 -51.00
C SER A 361 -18.53 -8.02 -52.06
N SER A 362 -19.54 -8.80 -52.44
CA SER A 362 -20.59 -8.41 -53.38
C SER A 362 -21.54 -7.32 -52.85
N THR A 363 -21.60 -7.08 -51.53
CA THR A 363 -22.44 -6.04 -50.90
C THR A 363 -21.63 -4.78 -50.57
N ALA A 364 -20.62 -4.46 -51.39
CA ALA A 364 -19.78 -3.27 -51.23
C ALA A 364 -20.55 -1.93 -51.25
N THR A 365 -21.78 -1.91 -51.78
CA THR A 365 -22.65 -0.74 -51.86
C THR A 365 -24.06 -1.08 -51.39
N VAL A 366 -24.70 -0.14 -50.68
CA VAL A 366 -26.08 -0.24 -50.18
C VAL A 366 -26.91 0.98 -50.59
N THR A 367 -28.23 0.87 -50.42
CA THR A 367 -29.20 1.84 -50.96
C THR A 367 -29.26 3.17 -50.19
N ASN A 368 -28.94 3.19 -48.89
CA ASN A 368 -28.98 4.38 -48.04
C ASN A 368 -28.14 4.21 -46.76
N GLU A 369 -28.02 5.27 -45.97
CA GLU A 369 -27.26 5.31 -44.71
C GLU A 369 -27.72 4.26 -43.70
N ALA A 370 -29.02 4.15 -43.47
CA ALA A 370 -29.58 3.18 -42.51
C ALA A 370 -29.27 1.72 -42.90
N ALA A 371 -29.18 1.42 -44.20
CA ALA A 371 -28.80 0.12 -44.72
C ALA A 371 -27.30 -0.19 -44.57
N ALA A 372 -26.45 0.81 -44.29
CA ALA A 372 -25.03 0.64 -44.02
C ALA A 372 -24.74 0.38 -42.53
N GLU A 373 -25.65 0.78 -41.63
CA GLU A 373 -25.49 0.56 -40.19
C GLU A 373 -25.56 -0.92 -39.82
N GLY A 374 -24.71 -1.35 -38.89
CA GLY A 374 -24.61 -2.74 -38.45
C GLY A 374 -23.85 -3.64 -39.43
N LYS A 375 -23.38 -3.11 -40.56
CA LYS A 375 -22.68 -3.88 -41.59
C LYS A 375 -21.24 -3.44 -41.73
N ILE A 376 -20.34 -4.41 -41.87
CA ILE A 376 -18.94 -4.18 -42.18
C ILE A 376 -18.53 -5.00 -43.40
N LEU A 377 -17.63 -4.44 -44.19
CA LEU A 377 -16.97 -5.14 -45.28
C LEU A 377 -16.05 -6.24 -44.73
N PRO A 378 -15.69 -7.24 -45.55
CA PRO A 378 -14.73 -8.26 -45.16
C PRO A 378 -13.45 -7.65 -44.60
N VAL A 379 -13.05 -8.13 -43.43
CA VAL A 379 -11.76 -7.79 -42.82
C VAL A 379 -10.68 -8.76 -43.29
N GLU A 380 -9.49 -8.21 -43.52
CA GLU A 380 -8.30 -9.01 -43.75
C GLU A 380 -8.04 -9.92 -42.54
N LYS A 381 -7.75 -11.19 -42.80
CA LYS A 381 -7.50 -12.19 -41.75
C LYS A 381 -6.31 -11.77 -40.89
N THR A 382 -6.40 -12.02 -39.59
CA THR A 382 -5.46 -11.47 -38.61
C THR A 382 -5.19 -12.44 -37.47
N ALA A 383 -4.12 -12.20 -36.71
CA ALA A 383 -3.84 -12.96 -35.49
C ALA A 383 -4.94 -12.67 -34.46
N LEU A 384 -5.53 -13.73 -33.90
CA LEU A 384 -6.56 -13.62 -32.86
C LEU A 384 -5.96 -13.15 -31.53
N PHE A 385 -6.83 -12.70 -30.62
CA PHE A 385 -6.42 -12.35 -29.27
C PHE A 385 -6.18 -13.62 -28.47
N THR A 386 -4.90 -13.95 -28.22
CA THR A 386 -4.51 -15.22 -27.59
C THR A 386 -3.93 -15.05 -26.19
N GLY A 387 -4.14 -16.04 -25.34
CA GLY A 387 -3.50 -16.14 -24.04
C GLY A 387 -3.65 -17.54 -23.45
N THR A 388 -2.98 -17.80 -22.33
CA THR A 388 -3.08 -19.09 -21.65
C THR A 388 -4.53 -19.34 -21.21
N GLU A 389 -5.10 -20.47 -21.62
CA GLU A 389 -6.48 -20.86 -21.32
C GLU A 389 -6.76 -20.82 -19.80
N GLY A 390 -7.88 -20.21 -19.41
CA GLY A 390 -8.25 -19.98 -18.01
C GLY A 390 -7.60 -18.75 -17.37
N THR A 391 -6.78 -17.99 -18.11
CA THR A 391 -6.22 -16.71 -17.62
C THR A 391 -7.19 -15.56 -17.89
N SER A 392 -7.38 -14.67 -16.93
CA SER A 392 -8.20 -13.47 -17.11
C SER A 392 -7.45 -12.37 -17.88
N PHE A 393 -8.17 -11.60 -18.69
CA PHE A 393 -7.69 -10.40 -19.36
C PHE A 393 -8.57 -9.20 -19.03
N SER A 394 -7.98 -8.00 -18.97
CA SER A 394 -8.70 -6.75 -18.73
C SER A 394 -9.31 -6.17 -20.00
N ALA A 395 -10.29 -5.28 -19.81
CA ALA A 395 -10.87 -4.48 -20.90
C ALA A 395 -9.80 -3.68 -21.66
N ASP A 396 -8.82 -3.13 -20.95
CA ASP A 396 -7.72 -2.37 -21.55
C ASP A 396 -6.80 -3.25 -22.40
N GLN A 397 -6.54 -4.49 -21.98
CA GLN A 397 -5.75 -5.44 -22.77
C GLN A 397 -6.48 -5.82 -24.07
N ALA A 398 -7.78 -6.10 -23.98
CA ALA A 398 -8.60 -6.40 -25.15
C ALA A 398 -8.70 -5.19 -26.11
N LEU A 399 -8.88 -3.98 -25.57
CA LEU A 399 -8.92 -2.75 -26.37
C LEU A 399 -7.55 -2.44 -27.03
N ALA A 400 -6.46 -2.66 -26.31
CA ALA A 400 -5.10 -2.51 -26.85
C ALA A 400 -4.85 -3.48 -28.01
N TYR A 401 -5.31 -4.72 -27.90
CA TYR A 401 -5.27 -5.68 -29.01
C TYR A 401 -6.02 -5.15 -30.24
N LEU A 402 -7.25 -4.67 -30.10
CA LEU A 402 -8.04 -4.13 -31.22
C LEU A 402 -7.32 -2.95 -31.90
N ASN A 403 -6.81 -2.00 -31.11
CA ASN A 403 -6.13 -0.81 -31.62
C ASN A 403 -4.77 -1.12 -32.27
N GLY A 404 -4.07 -2.15 -31.77
CA GLY A 404 -2.80 -2.61 -32.33
C GLY A 404 -2.96 -3.48 -33.59
N ASN A 405 -4.14 -4.07 -33.80
CA ASN A 405 -4.41 -4.97 -34.92
C ASN A 405 -4.73 -4.19 -36.20
N SER A 406 -3.97 -4.40 -37.27
CA SER A 406 -4.13 -3.69 -38.54
C SER A 406 -5.51 -3.86 -39.18
N SER A 407 -6.13 -5.03 -38.99
CA SER A 407 -7.44 -5.36 -39.57
C SER A 407 -8.61 -4.93 -38.71
N LEU A 408 -8.42 -4.79 -37.39
CA LEU A 408 -9.51 -4.51 -36.43
C LEU A 408 -9.50 -3.07 -35.92
N LYS A 409 -8.38 -2.35 -36.00
CA LYS A 409 -8.30 -0.94 -35.56
C LYS A 409 -9.20 0.00 -36.36
N GLN A 410 -9.61 -0.41 -37.55
CA GLN A 410 -10.51 0.34 -38.42
C GLN A 410 -11.34 -0.62 -39.26
N LEU A 411 -12.65 -0.63 -39.04
CA LEU A 411 -13.60 -1.36 -39.88
C LEU A 411 -14.32 -0.38 -40.79
N LYS A 412 -14.82 -0.87 -41.92
CA LYS A 412 -15.49 -0.06 -42.94
C LYS A 412 -16.85 -0.65 -43.27
N SER A 413 -17.90 0.15 -43.34
CA SER A 413 -19.21 -0.29 -43.84
C SER A 413 -19.23 -0.39 -45.36
N PRO A 414 -20.28 -0.99 -45.96
CA PRO A 414 -20.64 -0.69 -47.34
C PRO A 414 -20.81 0.81 -47.61
N THR A 415 -20.58 1.24 -48.84
CA THR A 415 -20.77 2.63 -49.26
C THR A 415 -22.24 2.90 -49.64
N TRP A 416 -22.70 4.13 -49.49
CA TRP A 416 -23.98 4.58 -50.05
C TRP A 416 -23.82 5.95 -50.70
N SER A 417 -24.77 6.33 -51.56
CA SER A 417 -24.74 7.65 -52.20
C SER A 417 -25.95 8.49 -51.78
N GLU A 418 -25.70 9.75 -51.50
CA GLU A 418 -26.71 10.74 -51.11
C GLU A 418 -26.36 12.06 -51.80
N ASN A 419 -27.30 12.60 -52.59
CA ASN A 419 -27.12 13.85 -53.35
C ASN A 419 -25.84 13.89 -54.22
N GLY A 420 -25.52 12.76 -54.89
CA GLY A 420 -24.35 12.65 -55.76
C GLY A 420 -23.01 12.52 -55.03
N THR A 421 -23.01 12.46 -53.69
CA THR A 421 -21.81 12.21 -52.87
C THR A 421 -21.85 10.80 -52.30
N THR A 422 -20.73 10.08 -52.39
CA THR A 422 -20.60 8.73 -51.80
C THR A 422 -20.01 8.81 -50.39
N TYR A 423 -20.66 8.12 -49.46
CA TYR A 423 -20.30 8.05 -48.05
C TYR A 423 -19.99 6.61 -47.61
N GLN A 424 -19.26 6.50 -46.50
CA GLN A 424 -18.97 5.25 -45.80
C GLN A 424 -18.87 5.53 -44.29
N TYR A 425 -19.19 4.54 -43.46
CA TYR A 425 -18.80 4.56 -42.06
C TYR A 425 -17.42 3.96 -41.86
N VAL A 426 -16.59 4.70 -41.14
CA VAL A 426 -15.33 4.24 -40.58
C VAL A 426 -15.54 4.00 -39.09
N LEU A 427 -15.38 2.75 -38.65
CA LEU A 427 -15.61 2.33 -37.28
C LEU A 427 -14.27 2.10 -36.57
N THR A 428 -14.07 2.75 -35.43
CA THR A 428 -12.84 2.61 -34.61
C THR A 428 -13.18 2.07 -33.22
N PRO A 429 -12.36 1.17 -32.63
CA PRO A 429 -12.59 0.65 -31.29
C PRO A 429 -12.67 1.76 -30.24
N LYS A 430 -13.67 1.68 -29.37
CA LYS A 430 -13.91 2.63 -28.28
C LYS A 430 -13.72 1.99 -26.91
N SER A 431 -14.22 0.78 -26.73
CA SER A 431 -14.06 -0.01 -25.51
C SER A 431 -14.18 -1.50 -25.82
N ALA A 432 -13.76 -2.33 -24.86
CA ALA A 432 -13.88 -3.78 -24.93
C ALA A 432 -14.26 -4.36 -23.57
N SER A 433 -14.83 -5.56 -23.53
CA SER A 433 -15.12 -6.27 -22.28
C SER A 433 -13.87 -6.98 -21.74
N ALA A 434 -13.71 -7.01 -20.42
CA ALA A 434 -12.81 -7.97 -19.76
C ALA A 434 -13.35 -9.40 -19.91
N GLY A 435 -12.50 -10.41 -19.69
CA GLY A 435 -12.92 -11.81 -19.80
C GLY A 435 -11.83 -12.79 -19.39
N THR A 436 -12.00 -14.04 -19.82
CA THR A 436 -11.04 -15.14 -19.60
C THR A 436 -10.79 -15.83 -20.93
N PHE A 437 -9.54 -16.20 -21.21
CA PHE A 437 -9.20 -16.98 -22.40
C PHE A 437 -9.82 -18.37 -22.29
N THR A 438 -10.69 -18.72 -23.24
CA THR A 438 -11.35 -20.04 -23.31
C THR A 438 -11.28 -20.53 -24.75
N ASN A 439 -11.12 -21.82 -24.96
CA ASN A 439 -11.11 -22.36 -26.32
C ASN A 439 -12.43 -22.05 -27.05
N GLY A 440 -12.35 -21.35 -28.18
CA GLY A 440 -13.52 -20.89 -28.92
C GLY A 440 -14.29 -19.74 -28.26
N GLY A 441 -13.67 -19.03 -27.30
CA GLY A 441 -14.27 -17.90 -26.62
C GLY A 441 -14.34 -16.65 -27.49
N SER A 442 -15.12 -15.66 -27.02
CA SER A 442 -15.24 -14.34 -27.66
C SER A 442 -15.26 -13.25 -26.60
N PHE A 443 -14.86 -12.03 -26.95
CA PHE A 443 -15.06 -10.84 -26.12
C PHE A 443 -15.85 -9.77 -26.88
N GLU A 444 -16.54 -8.91 -26.15
CA GLU A 444 -17.32 -7.82 -26.75
C GLU A 444 -16.45 -6.60 -27.02
N ALA A 445 -16.66 -5.98 -28.18
CA ALA A 445 -15.98 -4.78 -28.61
C ALA A 445 -17.00 -3.73 -29.06
N GLN A 446 -16.90 -2.53 -28.50
CA GLN A 446 -17.71 -1.38 -28.90
C GLN A 446 -16.89 -0.49 -29.82
N TYR A 447 -17.45 -0.18 -30.98
CA TYR A 447 -16.87 0.69 -32.00
C TYR A 447 -17.69 1.97 -32.13
N THR A 448 -17.03 3.07 -32.43
CA THR A 448 -17.68 4.33 -32.80
C THR A 448 -17.55 4.55 -34.30
N ALA A 449 -18.67 4.76 -34.98
CA ALA A 449 -18.71 5.03 -36.41
C ALA A 449 -18.59 6.53 -36.69
N THR A 450 -17.81 6.88 -37.72
CA THR A 450 -17.71 8.22 -38.27
C THR A 450 -18.13 8.19 -39.74
N LYS A 451 -19.06 9.06 -40.15
CA LYS A 451 -19.47 9.24 -41.55
C LYS A 451 -18.37 9.99 -42.29
N VAL A 452 -17.82 9.40 -43.35
CA VAL A 452 -16.77 9.99 -44.19
C VAL A 452 -17.18 9.97 -45.67
N THR A 453 -16.65 10.90 -46.46
CA THR A 453 -16.79 10.92 -47.91
C THR A 453 -15.72 10.06 -48.57
N VAL A 454 -16.07 9.35 -49.65
CA VAL A 454 -15.17 8.45 -50.38
C VAL A 454 -15.18 8.76 -51.87
N ALA A 455 -13.99 9.04 -52.44
CA ALA A 455 -13.83 9.37 -53.86
C ALA A 455 -13.72 8.15 -54.78
N ASN A 456 -13.30 7.00 -54.24
CA ASN A 456 -13.24 5.72 -54.95
C ASN A 456 -13.65 4.60 -53.97
N PRO A 457 -14.72 3.84 -54.22
CA PRO A 457 -15.12 2.75 -53.34
C PRO A 457 -14.02 1.69 -53.31
N ALA A 458 -13.61 1.28 -52.10
CA ALA A 458 -12.64 0.20 -51.95
C ALA A 458 -13.25 -1.10 -52.49
N THR A 459 -12.58 -1.77 -53.43
CA THR A 459 -12.95 -3.12 -53.86
C THR A 459 -12.57 -4.11 -52.76
N PRO A 460 -13.54 -4.81 -52.14
CA PRO A 460 -13.23 -5.82 -51.14
C PRO A 460 -12.45 -6.99 -51.76
N SER A 461 -11.26 -7.25 -51.24
CA SER A 461 -10.48 -8.48 -51.50
C SER A 461 -11.17 -9.67 -50.82
N ASN A 462 -11.12 -10.83 -51.46
CA ASN A 462 -11.64 -12.09 -50.91
C ASN A 462 -10.45 -12.93 -50.41
N PRO A 463 -10.12 -12.93 -49.10
CA PRO A 463 -8.86 -13.50 -48.64
C PRO A 463 -8.89 -15.03 -48.49
N SER A 464 -7.86 -15.70 -49.01
CA SER A 464 -7.63 -17.15 -48.90
C SER A 464 -6.94 -17.55 -47.56
N ASN A 465 -7.69 -18.20 -46.63
CA ASN A 465 -7.33 -18.83 -45.32
C ASN A 465 -6.72 -17.97 -44.16
N VAL A 466 -6.87 -18.24 -42.84
CA VAL A 466 -7.35 -19.42 -42.06
C VAL A 466 -8.49 -19.15 -41.01
N PHE A 467 -8.72 -17.94 -40.43
CA PHE A 467 -9.81 -17.73 -39.44
C PHE A 467 -10.52 -16.36 -39.54
N ASP A 468 -11.85 -16.34 -39.31
CA ASP A 468 -12.66 -15.12 -39.16
C ASP A 468 -12.47 -14.54 -37.74
N PRO A 469 -12.04 -13.27 -37.59
CA PRO A 469 -11.85 -12.68 -36.27
C PRO A 469 -13.17 -12.36 -35.55
N PHE A 470 -14.30 -12.40 -36.24
CA PHE A 470 -15.63 -12.21 -35.65
C PHE A 470 -16.32 -13.56 -35.41
N ALA A 471 -17.16 -13.62 -34.37
CA ALA A 471 -17.92 -14.82 -33.96
C ALA A 471 -19.42 -14.71 -34.24
#